data_AF-A0A2P2LJV1-F1
#
_entry.id   AF-A0A2P2LJV1-F1
#
_cell.length_a   1.000
_cell.length_b   1.000
_cell.length_c   1.000
_cell.angle_alpha   90.00
_cell.angle_beta   90.00
_cell.angle_gamma   90.00
#
_symmetry.space_group_name_H-M   'P 1'
#
loop_
_entity.id
_entity.type
_entity.pdbx_description
1 polymer ?
#
loop_
_entity_poly.entity_id
_entity_poly.type
_entity_poly.pdbx_seq_one_letter_code
_entity_poly.pdbx_strand_id
1 'polypeptide(L)'
;MFCSLEGLFLTVFNHKTLYNAYKKRTKNIEVDLEEYKRMKEADPEFYRDASSLQYGKTPKISEDKIDRMVKELKDREEKRQSFSRRRKFHDEKDIDSINDRNEHFNKKIERAFGKYTLEIKNNLERGTALPD
;
A
#
# COMPACT_ATOMS: atom_id res chain seq x y z
N MET A 1 2.64 -2.74 16.73
CA MET A 1 1.99 -3.50 15.64
C MET A 1 3.08 -4.03 14.73
N PHE A 2 3.44 -5.29 14.91
CA PHE A 2 4.61 -5.95 14.31
C PHE A 2 4.46 -6.07 12.79
N CYS A 3 5.42 -5.54 12.05
CA CYS A 3 5.60 -5.86 10.63
C CYS A 3 6.63 -6.99 10.59
N SER A 4 6.16 -8.23 10.68
CA SER A 4 7.01 -9.42 10.59
C SER A 4 7.78 -9.40 9.27
N LEU A 5 9.09 -9.51 9.40
CA LEU A 5 10.12 -9.33 8.39
C LEU A 5 10.40 -10.61 7.59
N GLU A 6 9.35 -11.39 7.29
CA GLU A 6 9.48 -12.58 6.45
C GLU A 6 8.80 -12.35 5.09
N GLY A 7 9.61 -12.28 4.03
CA GLY A 7 9.20 -12.69 2.67
C GLY A 7 8.13 -11.89 1.90
N LEU A 8 7.69 -10.71 2.35
CA LEU A 8 6.45 -10.10 1.81
C LEU A 8 6.57 -9.12 0.63
N PHE A 9 7.69 -8.98 -0.06
CA PHE A 9 7.79 -8.02 -1.19
C PHE A 9 6.84 -8.36 -2.36
N LEU A 10 6.53 -9.65 -2.58
CA LEU A 10 5.63 -10.11 -3.65
C LEU A 10 4.13 -10.10 -3.31
N THR A 11 3.74 -9.76 -2.08
CA THR A 11 2.32 -9.86 -1.66
C THR A 11 1.54 -8.54 -1.74
N VAL A 12 2.20 -7.44 -2.12
CA VAL A 12 1.60 -6.09 -2.13
C VAL A 12 0.52 -5.92 -3.20
N PHE A 13 0.62 -6.67 -4.31
CA PHE A 13 -0.36 -6.68 -5.40
C PHE A 13 -1.14 -8.00 -5.49
N ASN A 14 -1.35 -8.67 -4.36
CA ASN A 14 -2.15 -9.89 -4.31
C ASN A 14 -3.66 -9.56 -4.34
N HIS A 15 -4.48 -10.41 -4.98
CA HIS A 15 -5.95 -10.32 -4.94
C HIS A 15 -6.53 -10.02 -3.55
N LYS A 16 -6.02 -10.65 -2.49
CA LYS A 16 -6.48 -10.42 -1.11
C LYS A 16 -6.21 -8.99 -0.65
N THR A 17 -5.05 -8.43 -1.01
CA THR A 17 -4.67 -7.05 -0.63
C THR A 17 -5.49 -6.02 -1.39
N LEU A 18 -5.74 -6.25 -2.69
CA LEU A 18 -6.60 -5.41 -3.53
C LEU A 18 -8.05 -5.42 -3.04
N TYR A 19 -8.57 -6.60 -2.70
CA TYR A 19 -9.91 -6.75 -2.13
C TYR A 19 -10.04 -6.02 -0.79
N ASN A 20 -9.08 -6.19 0.12
CA ASN A 20 -9.10 -5.52 1.41
C ASN A 20 -9.02 -3.99 1.27
N ALA A 21 -8.24 -3.49 0.31
CA ALA A 21 -8.18 -2.07 -0.01
C ALA A 21 -9.52 -1.55 -0.55
N TYR A 22 -10.16 -2.29 -1.47
CA TYR A 22 -11.50 -1.98 -1.96
C TYR A 22 -12.54 -1.96 -0.83
N LYS A 23 -12.58 -3.00 0.02
CA LYS A 23 -13.49 -3.09 1.16
C LYS A 23 -13.33 -1.94 2.15
N LYS A 24 -12.11 -1.42 2.34
CA LYS A 24 -11.89 -0.23 3.17
C LYS A 24 -12.40 1.04 2.50
N ARG A 25 -12.27 1.16 1.17
CA ARG A 25 -12.79 2.31 0.42
C ARG A 25 -14.30 2.37 0.46
N THR A 26 -14.99 1.26 0.19
CA THR A 26 -16.45 1.22 0.16
C THR A 26 -17.11 1.60 1.48
N LYS A 27 -16.42 1.40 2.62
CA LYS A 27 -16.90 1.84 3.94
C LYS A 27 -16.91 3.35 4.13
N ASN A 28 -16.06 4.08 3.40
CA ASN A 28 -15.91 5.53 3.53
C ASN A 28 -16.74 6.30 2.51
N ILE A 29 -17.48 5.61 1.63
CA ILE A 29 -18.33 6.24 0.62
C ILE A 29 -19.65 6.60 1.29
N GLU A 30 -19.94 7.90 1.35
CA GLU A 30 -21.24 8.41 1.78
C GLU A 30 -22.22 8.33 0.60
N VAL A 31 -23.35 7.64 0.80
CA VAL A 31 -24.39 7.47 -0.22
C VAL A 31 -25.61 8.28 0.19
N ASP A 32 -26.01 9.23 -0.67
CA ASP A 32 -27.25 9.97 -0.51
C ASP A 32 -28.43 9.12 -1.03
N LEU A 33 -29.23 8.62 -0.08
CA LEU A 33 -30.38 7.76 -0.38
C LEU A 33 -31.57 8.53 -0.97
N GLU A 34 -31.71 9.83 -0.67
CA GLU A 34 -32.81 10.63 -1.19
C GLU A 34 -32.60 10.94 -2.66
N GLU A 35 -31.39 11.37 -3.01
CA GLU A 35 -31.02 11.61 -4.40
C GLU A 35 -31.13 10.32 -5.23
N TYR A 36 -30.67 9.19 -4.68
CA TYR A 36 -30.80 7.89 -5.32
C TYR A 36 -32.27 7.54 -5.63
N LYS A 37 -33.20 7.77 -4.70
CA LYS A 37 -34.64 7.52 -4.92
C LYS A 37 -35.20 8.41 -6.03
N ARG A 38 -34.86 9.71 -6.03
CA ARG A 38 -35.28 10.64 -7.09
C ARG A 38 -34.79 10.20 -8.47
N MET A 39 -33.53 9.78 -8.57
CA MET A 39 -32.98 9.26 -9.83
C MET A 39 -33.66 7.97 -10.27
N LYS A 40 -34.02 7.09 -9.32
CA LYS A 40 -34.73 5.84 -9.60
C LYS A 40 -36.15 6.07 -10.11
N GLU A 41 -36.86 7.06 -9.58
CA GLU A 41 -38.21 7.41 -10.06
C GLU A 41 -38.19 8.11 -11.42
N ALA A 42 -37.14 8.89 -11.69
CA ALA A 42 -36.98 9.63 -12.94
C ALA A 42 -36.61 8.76 -14.16
N ASP A 43 -35.91 7.64 -13.95
CA ASP A 43 -35.47 6.74 -15.03
C ASP A 43 -36.24 5.40 -14.99
N PRO A 44 -37.15 5.14 -15.94
CA PRO A 44 -37.82 3.84 -16.06
C PRO A 44 -36.87 2.66 -16.30
N GLU A 45 -35.67 2.91 -16.86
CA GLU A 45 -34.62 1.90 -17.13
C GLU A 45 -33.45 2.07 -16.15
N PHE A 46 -33.76 2.33 -14.87
CA PHE A 46 -32.74 2.53 -13.84
C PHE A 46 -31.85 1.30 -13.59
N TYR A 47 -32.45 0.09 -13.60
CA TYR A 47 -31.72 -1.17 -13.49
C TYR A 47 -31.41 -1.70 -14.89
N ARG A 48 -30.19 -1.43 -15.34
CA ARG A 48 -29.75 -1.73 -16.72
C ARG A 48 -29.15 -3.12 -16.82
N ASP A 49 -29.49 -3.82 -17.90
CA ASP A 49 -28.83 -5.05 -18.30
C ASP A 49 -27.55 -4.76 -19.12
N ALA A 50 -26.66 -5.75 -19.23
CA ALA A 50 -25.39 -5.64 -19.96
C ALA A 50 -25.55 -5.23 -21.44
N SER A 51 -26.74 -5.45 -22.01
CA SER A 51 -27.11 -5.12 -23.39
C SER A 51 -27.71 -3.71 -23.59
N SER A 52 -27.88 -2.92 -22.52
CA SER A 52 -28.52 -1.60 -22.61
C SER A 52 -27.66 -0.57 -23.37
N LEU A 53 -28.27 0.15 -24.31
CA LEU A 53 -27.62 1.14 -25.19
C LEU A 53 -27.41 2.52 -24.52
N GLN A 54 -27.76 2.66 -23.24
CA GLN A 54 -27.73 3.91 -22.50
C GLN A 54 -26.33 4.24 -21.93
N TYR A 55 -25.36 3.35 -22.12
CA TYR A 55 -23.96 3.59 -21.80
C TYR A 55 -23.40 4.78 -22.61
N GLY A 56 -22.83 5.77 -21.93
CA GLY A 56 -22.28 6.99 -22.55
C GLY A 56 -23.26 8.17 -22.63
N LYS A 57 -24.55 7.99 -22.38
CA LYS A 57 -25.54 9.08 -22.25
C LYS A 57 -25.70 9.52 -20.80
N THR A 58 -24.59 9.88 -20.15
CA THR A 58 -24.60 10.25 -18.74
C THR A 58 -25.07 11.70 -18.57
N PRO A 59 -26.04 11.99 -17.68
CA PRO A 59 -26.40 13.35 -17.35
C PRO A 59 -25.20 14.11 -16.78
N LYS A 60 -25.18 15.43 -16.93
CA LYS A 60 -24.14 16.27 -16.33
C LYS A 60 -24.17 16.07 -14.81
N ILE A 61 -23.01 15.66 -14.27
CA ILE A 61 -22.82 15.44 -12.84
C ILE A 61 -22.63 16.80 -12.17
N SER A 62 -23.15 16.99 -10.95
CA SER A 62 -22.91 18.21 -10.18
C SER A 62 -21.44 18.38 -9.80
N GLU A 63 -20.99 19.62 -9.71
CA GLU A 63 -19.61 19.97 -9.35
C GLU A 63 -19.21 19.41 -7.98
N ASP A 64 -20.12 19.45 -7.00
CA ASP A 64 -19.90 18.88 -5.65
C ASP A 64 -19.48 17.41 -5.67
N LYS A 65 -20.04 16.60 -6.58
CA LYS A 65 -19.72 15.18 -6.70
C LYS A 65 -18.35 14.97 -7.33
N ILE A 66 -17.98 15.82 -8.29
CA ILE A 66 -16.66 15.83 -8.90
C ILE A 66 -15.62 16.18 -7.83
N ASP A 67 -15.88 17.18 -7.01
CA ASP A 67 -14.99 17.59 -5.93
C ASP A 67 -14.78 16.50 -4.88
N ARG A 68 -15.85 15.76 -4.52
CA ARG A 68 -15.73 14.58 -3.65
C ARG A 68 -14.82 13.50 -4.25
N MET A 69 -14.94 13.23 -5.55
CA MET A 69 -14.07 12.28 -6.25
C MET A 69 -12.61 12.77 -6.25
N VAL A 70 -12.37 14.04 -6.55
CA VAL A 70 -11.02 14.63 -6.54
C VAL A 70 -10.39 14.54 -5.15
N LYS A 71 -11.18 14.79 -4.09
CA LYS A 71 -10.74 14.64 -2.71
C LYS A 71 -10.32 13.19 -2.41
N GLU A 72 -11.12 12.19 -2.80
CA GLU A 72 -10.75 10.78 -2.63
C GLU A 72 -9.43 10.45 -3.35
N LEU A 73 -9.22 10.98 -4.56
CA LEU A 73 -7.99 10.75 -5.32
C LEU A 73 -6.76 11.35 -4.62
N LYS A 74 -6.87 12.55 -4.05
CA LYS A 74 -5.80 13.17 -3.25
C LYS A 74 -5.48 12.36 -2.00
N ASP A 75 -6.48 11.95 -1.23
CA ASP A 75 -6.29 11.11 -0.05
C ASP A 75 -5.59 9.78 -0.38
N ARG A 76 -5.87 9.23 -1.57
CA ARG A 76 -5.21 8.02 -2.06
C ARG A 76 -3.76 8.25 -2.41
N GLU A 77 -3.44 9.39 -2.99
CA GLU A 77 -2.07 9.78 -3.31
C GLU A 77 -1.23 9.93 -2.03
N GLU A 78 -1.76 10.62 -1.01
CA GLU A 78 -1.10 10.77 0.30
C GLU A 78 -0.85 9.41 0.98
N LYS A 79 -1.84 8.51 0.94
CA LYS A 79 -1.69 7.13 1.46
C LYS A 79 -0.64 6.34 0.69
N ARG A 80 -0.51 6.57 -0.62
CA ARG A 80 0.53 5.93 -1.45
C ARG A 80 1.92 6.45 -1.09
N GLN A 81 2.07 7.75 -0.88
CA GLN A 81 3.35 8.37 -0.49
C GLN A 81 3.81 7.86 0.88
N SER A 82 2.89 7.72 1.84
CA SER A 82 3.18 7.21 3.19
C SER A 82 3.31 5.68 3.29
N PHE A 83 3.15 4.94 2.19
CA PHE A 83 3.20 3.48 2.17
C PHE A 83 4.59 2.95 2.54
N SER A 84 5.65 3.59 2.04
CA SER A 84 7.02 3.28 2.43
C SER A 84 7.46 4.22 3.55
N ARG A 85 7.38 3.73 4.80
CA ARG A 85 7.79 4.52 5.97
C ARG A 85 9.30 4.44 6.16
N ARG A 86 9.96 5.60 6.24
CA ARG A 86 11.39 5.68 6.62
C ARG A 86 11.56 5.15 8.04
N ARG A 87 12.47 4.21 8.23
CA ARG A 87 12.87 3.73 9.57
C ARG A 87 13.74 4.80 10.23
N LYS A 88 13.59 5.01 11.55
CA LYS A 88 14.45 5.92 12.31
C LYS A 88 15.91 5.47 12.17
N PHE A 89 16.80 6.42 11.91
CA PHE A 89 18.25 6.19 11.96
C PHE A 89 18.67 6.18 13.43
N HIS A 90 19.61 5.30 13.77
CA HIS A 90 20.15 5.17 15.12
C HIS A 90 21.66 5.40 15.03
N ASP A 91 22.12 6.54 15.55
CA ASP A 91 23.52 6.98 15.44
C ASP A 91 24.49 6.08 16.23
N GLU A 92 23.98 5.29 17.18
CA GLU A 92 24.73 4.33 18.00
C GLU A 92 25.12 3.04 17.25
N LYS A 93 24.65 2.86 16.01
CA LYS A 93 24.96 1.65 15.23
C LYS A 93 26.29 1.80 14.50
N ASP A 94 27.10 0.74 14.56
CA ASP A 94 28.31 0.64 13.77
C ASP A 94 28.00 0.82 12.28
N ILE A 95 28.71 1.76 11.65
CA ILE A 95 28.52 2.10 10.25
C ILE A 95 29.35 1.15 9.40
N ASP A 96 28.68 0.17 8.79
CA ASP A 96 29.27 -0.83 7.88
C ASP A 96 29.36 -0.35 6.42
N SER A 97 29.05 0.92 6.16
CA SER A 97 28.85 1.45 4.81
C SER A 97 29.54 2.80 4.60
N ILE A 98 30.09 2.96 3.39
CA ILE A 98 30.78 4.19 2.97
C ILE A 98 29.79 5.20 2.33
N ASN A 99 28.67 4.72 1.77
CA ASN A 99 27.67 5.57 1.10
C ASN A 99 26.24 5.03 1.29
N ASP A 100 25.23 5.88 1.06
CA ASP A 100 23.80 5.53 1.22
C ASP A 100 23.35 4.36 0.35
N ARG A 101 23.89 4.25 -0.88
CA ARG A 101 23.57 3.14 -1.78
C ARG A 101 24.11 1.81 -1.25
N ASN A 102 25.29 1.84 -0.64
CA ASN A 102 25.95 0.71 -0.01
C ASN A 102 25.21 0.33 1.27
N GLU A 103 24.78 1.29 2.08
CA GLU A 103 23.95 1.05 3.27
C GLU A 103 22.64 0.32 2.88
N HIS A 104 21.99 0.76 1.81
CA HIS A 104 20.80 0.10 1.28
C HIS A 104 21.08 -1.32 0.76
N PHE A 105 22.25 -1.54 0.16
CA PHE A 105 22.69 -2.85 -0.32
C PHE A 105 23.02 -3.80 0.83
N ASN A 106 23.81 -3.37 1.83
CA ASN A 106 24.09 -4.11 3.06
C ASN A 106 22.79 -4.51 3.77
N LYS A 107 21.84 -3.57 3.91
CA LYS A 107 20.49 -3.86 4.43
C LYS A 107 19.72 -4.91 3.61
N LYS A 108 19.97 -5.03 2.30
CA LYS A 108 19.33 -6.04 1.44
C LYS A 108 19.98 -7.41 1.65
N ILE A 109 21.30 -7.47 1.75
CA ILE A 109 22.06 -8.69 2.05
C ILE A 109 21.67 -9.21 3.43
N GLU A 110 21.64 -8.35 4.46
CA GLU A 110 21.25 -8.74 5.82
C GLU A 110 19.83 -9.33 5.86
N ARG A 111 18.88 -8.77 5.07
CA ARG A 111 17.52 -9.31 4.99
C ARG A 111 17.43 -10.68 4.31
N ALA A 112 18.29 -10.95 3.33
CA ALA A 112 18.27 -12.20 2.58
C ALA A 112 19.10 -13.30 3.26
N PHE A 113 20.27 -12.94 3.79
CA PHE A 113 21.30 -13.85 4.26
C PHE A 113 21.58 -13.78 5.76
N GLY A 114 21.12 -12.74 6.47
CA GLY A 114 21.40 -12.55 7.89
C GLY A 114 20.93 -13.71 8.77
N LYS A 115 19.90 -14.45 8.36
CA LYS A 115 19.48 -15.69 9.03
C LYS A 115 20.54 -16.81 8.97
N TYR A 116 21.32 -16.85 7.89
CA TYR A 116 22.31 -17.89 7.62
C TYR A 116 23.73 -17.48 8.02
N THR A 117 24.03 -16.18 8.09
CA THR A 117 25.38 -15.66 8.38
C THR A 117 25.59 -15.28 9.85
N LEU A 118 24.67 -15.67 10.74
CA LEU A 118 24.69 -15.28 12.15
C LEU A 118 25.92 -15.81 12.90
N GLU A 119 26.32 -17.05 12.63
CA GLU A 119 27.54 -17.66 13.21
C GLU A 119 28.81 -16.95 12.72
N ILE A 120 28.88 -16.63 11.43
CA ILE A 120 30.01 -15.93 10.81
C ILE A 120 30.17 -14.54 11.44
N LYS A 121 29.07 -13.82 11.65
CA LYS A 121 29.05 -12.50 12.29
C LYS A 121 29.56 -12.56 13.73
N ASN A 122 29.07 -13.52 14.51
CA ASN A 122 29.53 -13.72 15.89
C ASN A 122 31.03 -14.08 15.95
N ASN A 123 31.54 -14.84 14.98
CA ASN A 123 32.96 -15.19 14.91
C ASN A 123 33.85 -14.00 14.55
N LEU A 124 33.36 -13.08 13.72
CA LEU A 124 34.03 -11.82 13.38
C LEU A 124 34.10 -10.89 14.59
N GLU A 125 33.00 -10.73 15.33
CA GLU A 125 32.95 -9.92 16.56
C GLU A 125 33.86 -10.49 17.67
N ARG A 126 34.11 -11.81 17.65
CA ARG A 126 35.05 -12.49 18.57
C ARG A 126 36.52 -12.48 18.12
N GLY A 127 36.84 -11.97 16.94
CA GLY A 127 38.23 -11.81 16.48
C GLY A 127 38.89 -13.07 15.91
N THR A 128 38.12 -13.94 15.23
CA THR A 128 38.52 -15.23 14.61
C THR A 128 38.50 -16.44 15.56
N ALA A 129 37.42 -17.22 15.50
CA ALA A 129 37.31 -18.50 16.18
C ALA A 129 37.92 -19.61 15.31
N LEU A 130 39.23 -19.86 15.47
CA LEU A 130 39.78 -21.19 15.19
C LEU A 130 39.43 -22.09 16.39
N PRO A 131 39.04 -23.37 16.18
CA PRO A 131 38.99 -24.32 17.28
C PRO A 131 40.43 -24.63 17.73
N ASP A 132 40.65 -24.67 19.05
CA ASP A 132 41.82 -25.37 19.63
C ASP A 132 41.74 -26.88 19.34
#